data_AF-A0A9P0JYY1-F1
#
_entry.id   AF-A0A9P0JYY1-F1
#
_cell.length_a   1.000
_cell.length_b   1.000
_cell.length_c   1.000
_cell.angle_alpha   90.00
_cell.angle_beta   90.00
_cell.angle_gamma   90.00
#
_symmetry.space_group_name_H-M   'P 1'
#
loop_
_entity.id
_entity.type
_entity.pdbx_description
1 polymer ?
#
loop_
_entity_poly.entity_id
_entity_poly.type
_entity_poly.pdbx_seq_one_letter_code
_entity_poly.pdbx_strand_id
1 'polypeptide(L)'
;MSLKITLNLRRFNEKLRNIFNMEASVAHHITDDYTEVYRSLPLKLQLAYGVGHVLNDVCASMWFTYLLVFFHLVLEFSNWQTGFMLLVGQIADALATPFVGYHSDESDGFCFWRYGRRKIWHLVGVICVLGTFPFIFAPCFGCEYSSRSAQMFYYCMFIVIFQFGWAAVQISHLSLIPELTPNEHDRTKLTAIRYCFTVISNVLVYIITWIVLHMNDGETNKIGPSDGPKFQHVVWSILALGVVCSIIFHVYVKEWDNDVSQNVRGSQLRTSVRDLLLSCRVYQPCLKSKHYLIPLGSCGVHVIQTVRKPNSGFHPPVSPRNSRNARQRSSIGSSGHVPR
;
A
#
# COMPACT_ATOMS: atom_id res chain seq x y z
N MET A 1 60.89 0.59 50.55
CA MET A 1 59.86 1.54 50.04
C MET A 1 59.68 1.45 48.52
N SER A 2 60.77 1.37 47.73
CA SER A 2 60.75 1.31 46.26
C SER A 2 59.90 0.17 45.65
N LEU A 3 60.00 -1.07 46.17
CA LEU A 3 59.31 -2.24 45.60
C LEU A 3 57.77 -2.19 45.69
N LYS A 4 57.21 -1.59 46.76
CA LYS A 4 55.76 -1.43 46.94
C LYS A 4 55.16 -0.42 45.95
N ILE A 5 55.93 0.60 45.57
CA ILE A 5 55.51 1.61 44.59
C ILE A 5 55.46 1.00 43.20
N THR A 6 56.47 0.20 42.82
CA THR A 6 56.53 -0.49 41.52
C THR A 6 55.38 -1.50 41.34
N LEU A 7 55.04 -2.25 42.40
CA LEU A 7 53.92 -3.20 42.38
C LEU A 7 52.56 -2.50 42.27
N ASN A 8 52.36 -1.39 42.98
CA ASN A 8 51.14 -0.59 42.87
C ASN A 8 50.98 0.05 41.48
N LEU A 9 52.07 0.51 40.87
CA LEU A 9 52.08 1.02 39.49
C LEU A 9 51.74 -0.07 38.48
N ARG A 10 52.29 -1.29 38.60
CA ARG A 10 51.91 -2.43 37.74
C ARG A 10 50.43 -2.77 37.86
N ARG A 11 49.93 -2.89 39.10
CA ARG A 11 48.53 -3.24 39.37
C ARG A 11 47.56 -2.14 38.89
N PHE A 12 47.97 -0.88 38.96
CA PHE A 12 47.21 0.24 38.40
C PHE A 12 47.18 0.21 36.86
N ASN A 13 48.31 -0.09 36.23
CA ASN A 13 48.40 -0.19 34.77
C ASN A 13 47.57 -1.36 34.20
N GLU A 14 47.54 -2.50 34.90
CA GLU A 14 46.67 -3.63 34.52
C GLU A 14 45.18 -3.27 34.65
N LYS A 15 44.81 -2.55 35.71
CA LYS A 15 43.42 -2.11 35.91
C LYS A 15 42.97 -1.12 34.84
N LEU A 16 43.84 -0.18 34.46
CA LEU A 16 43.60 0.75 33.35
C LEU A 16 43.47 0.03 32.00
N ARG A 17 44.33 -0.95 31.73
CA ARG A 17 44.27 -1.78 30.52
C ARG A 17 42.95 -2.55 30.42
N ASN A 18 42.47 -3.10 31.53
CA ASN A 18 41.20 -3.81 31.57
C ASN A 18 40.00 -2.87 31.36
N ILE A 19 40.04 -1.65 31.89
CA ILE A 19 39.00 -0.64 31.65
C ILE A 19 38.97 -0.25 30.17
N PHE A 20 40.14 0.00 29.56
CA PHE A 20 40.25 0.34 28.14
C PHE A 20 39.76 -0.79 27.23
N ASN A 21 40.11 -2.04 27.55
CA ASN A 21 39.62 -3.21 26.82
C ASN A 21 38.11 -3.41 26.98
N MET A 22 37.55 -3.08 28.14
CA MET A 22 36.11 -3.13 28.39
C MET A 22 35.37 -2.03 27.63
N GLU A 23 35.88 -0.80 27.60
CA GLU A 23 35.33 0.28 26.77
C GLU A 23 35.42 -0.04 25.28
N ALA A 24 36.52 -0.63 24.81
CA ALA A 24 36.65 -1.07 23.42
C ALA A 24 35.67 -2.20 23.07
N SER A 25 35.48 -3.17 23.98
CA SER A 25 34.50 -4.26 23.82
C SER A 25 33.07 -3.74 23.82
N VAL A 26 32.74 -2.80 24.71
CA VAL A 26 31.42 -2.15 24.76
C VAL A 26 31.20 -1.28 23.52
N ALA A 27 32.19 -0.53 23.06
CA ALA A 27 32.10 0.24 21.82
C ALA A 27 31.88 -0.67 20.61
N HIS A 28 32.60 -1.81 20.53
CA HIS A 28 32.43 -2.80 19.47
C HIS A 28 31.04 -3.44 19.50
N HIS A 29 30.56 -3.83 20.68
CA HIS A 29 29.20 -4.36 20.87
C HIS A 29 28.13 -3.34 20.51
N ILE A 30 28.31 -2.07 20.86
CA ILE A 30 27.38 -0.99 20.49
C ILE A 30 27.40 -0.77 18.96
N THR A 31 28.55 -0.80 18.30
CA THR A 31 28.60 -0.74 16.83
C THR A 31 27.97 -1.97 16.17
N ASP A 32 28.18 -3.17 16.72
CA ASP A 32 27.58 -4.40 16.19
C ASP A 32 26.04 -4.39 16.35
N ASP A 33 25.51 -3.82 17.43
CA ASP A 33 24.07 -3.70 17.69
C ASP A 33 23.39 -2.63 16.81
N TYR A 34 24.10 -1.55 16.45
CA TYR A 34 23.61 -0.56 15.47
C TYR A 34 23.77 -1.01 14.02
N THR A 35 24.68 -1.95 13.74
CA THR A 35 24.75 -2.70 12.50
C THR A 35 23.98 -4.01 12.59
N GLU A 36 22.77 -3.98 13.14
CA GLU A 36 21.79 -4.99 12.75
C GLU A 36 21.69 -4.92 11.23
N VAL A 37 22.24 -5.94 10.57
CA VAL A 37 22.39 -6.05 9.12
C VAL A 37 20.99 -6.06 8.53
N TYR A 38 20.43 -4.88 8.23
CA TYR A 38 19.24 -4.75 7.41
C TYR A 38 19.62 -5.25 6.02
N ARG A 39 19.49 -6.55 5.82
CA ARG A 39 19.78 -7.22 4.56
C ARG A 39 18.82 -6.64 3.52
N SER A 40 19.36 -5.86 2.60
CA SER A 40 18.61 -5.25 1.51
C SER A 40 17.74 -6.30 0.81
N LEU A 41 16.49 -5.93 0.54
CA LEU A 41 15.54 -6.85 -0.08
C LEU A 41 16.08 -7.33 -1.44
N PRO A 42 16.09 -8.64 -1.77
CA PRO A 42 16.64 -9.11 -3.04
C PRO A 42 15.86 -8.52 -4.21
N LEU A 43 16.58 -8.09 -5.26
CA LEU A 43 16.00 -7.43 -6.44
C LEU A 43 14.89 -8.26 -7.10
N LYS A 44 15.02 -9.60 -7.09
CA LYS A 44 13.97 -10.52 -7.57
C LYS A 44 12.64 -10.32 -6.85
N LEU A 45 12.66 -10.16 -5.52
CA LEU A 45 11.45 -9.95 -4.72
C LEU A 45 10.88 -8.55 -4.95
N GLN A 46 11.74 -7.55 -5.11
CA GLN A 46 11.31 -6.17 -5.40
C GLN A 46 10.58 -6.09 -6.76
N LEU A 47 11.13 -6.74 -7.79
CA LEU A 47 10.50 -6.81 -9.12
C LEU A 47 9.22 -7.66 -9.09
N ALA A 48 9.24 -8.82 -8.41
CA ALA A 48 8.06 -9.68 -8.26
C ALA A 48 6.91 -8.96 -7.54
N TYR A 49 7.22 -8.13 -6.53
CA TYR A 49 6.24 -7.27 -5.88
C TYR A 49 5.68 -6.24 -6.87
N GLY A 50 6.53 -5.53 -7.62
CA GLY A 50 6.12 -4.52 -8.58
C GLY A 50 5.13 -5.04 -9.65
N VAL A 51 5.39 -6.22 -10.20
CA VAL A 51 4.52 -6.82 -11.24
C VAL A 51 3.14 -7.21 -10.71
N GLY A 52 2.97 -7.39 -9.40
CA GLY A 52 1.68 -7.77 -8.80
C GLY A 52 0.55 -6.77 -9.07
N HIS A 53 0.88 -5.49 -9.25
CA HIS A 53 -0.11 -4.45 -9.50
C HIS A 53 -0.43 -4.21 -10.98
N VAL A 54 0.34 -4.81 -11.90
CA VAL A 54 0.25 -4.53 -13.35
C VAL A 54 -1.14 -4.80 -13.92
N LEU A 55 -1.81 -5.90 -13.51
CA LEU A 55 -3.18 -6.19 -13.94
C LEU A 55 -4.14 -5.03 -13.62
N ASN A 56 -4.02 -4.46 -12.42
CA ASN A 56 -4.87 -3.37 -11.98
C ASN A 56 -4.56 -2.07 -12.74
N ASP A 57 -3.28 -1.82 -13.01
CA ASP A 57 -2.82 -0.65 -13.75
C ASP A 57 -3.27 -0.67 -15.22
N VAL A 58 -3.15 -1.80 -15.92
CA VAL A 58 -3.63 -1.89 -17.31
C VAL A 58 -5.15 -1.76 -17.40
N CYS A 59 -5.90 -2.34 -16.46
CA CYS A 59 -7.35 -2.20 -16.41
C CYS A 59 -7.78 -0.77 -16.06
N ALA A 60 -7.10 -0.11 -15.11
CA ALA A 60 -7.36 1.28 -14.75
C ALA A 60 -7.08 2.22 -15.92
N SER A 61 -5.98 1.98 -16.66
CA SER A 61 -5.65 2.74 -17.86
C SER A 61 -6.79 2.67 -18.87
N MET A 62 -7.25 1.46 -19.19
CA MET A 62 -8.36 1.21 -20.11
C MET A 62 -9.68 1.82 -19.61
N TRP A 63 -9.97 1.72 -18.31
CA TRP A 63 -11.13 2.31 -17.66
C TRP A 63 -11.18 3.83 -17.83
N PHE A 64 -10.11 4.54 -17.48
CA PHE A 64 -10.11 6.00 -17.49
C PHE A 64 -10.02 6.60 -18.90
N THR A 65 -9.44 5.88 -19.87
CA THR A 65 -9.18 6.41 -21.21
C THR A 65 -10.24 6.01 -22.22
N TYR A 66 -10.71 4.76 -22.17
CA TYR A 66 -11.51 4.17 -23.24
C TYR A 66 -12.93 3.77 -22.84
N LEU A 67 -13.29 3.73 -21.55
CA LEU A 67 -14.65 3.35 -21.13
C LEU A 67 -15.70 4.29 -21.73
N LEU A 68 -15.53 5.61 -21.58
CA LEU A 68 -16.49 6.59 -22.11
C LEU A 68 -16.59 6.49 -23.65
N VAL A 69 -15.45 6.32 -24.31
CA VAL A 69 -15.38 6.15 -25.77
C VAL A 69 -16.14 4.90 -26.20
N PHE A 70 -15.91 3.77 -25.56
CA PHE A 70 -16.58 2.51 -25.86
C PHE A 70 -18.10 2.61 -25.62
N PHE A 71 -18.53 3.12 -24.46
CA PHE A 71 -19.94 3.19 -24.10
C PHE A 71 -20.70 4.16 -25.01
N HIS A 72 -20.08 5.29 -25.37
CA HIS A 72 -20.74 6.30 -26.19
C HIS A 72 -20.67 6.02 -27.69
N LEU A 73 -19.50 5.65 -28.23
CA LEU A 73 -19.30 5.53 -29.68
C LEU A 73 -19.52 4.10 -30.21
N VAL A 74 -19.29 3.08 -29.39
CA VAL A 74 -19.42 1.68 -29.81
C VAL A 74 -20.77 1.11 -29.40
N LEU A 75 -21.14 1.27 -28.12
CA LEU A 75 -22.43 0.80 -27.61
C LEU A 75 -23.56 1.81 -27.77
N GLU A 76 -23.26 3.02 -28.25
CA GLU A 76 -24.25 4.07 -28.56
C GLU A 76 -25.13 4.47 -27.34
N PHE A 77 -24.53 4.52 -26.14
CA PHE A 77 -25.21 5.07 -24.96
C PHE A 77 -25.25 6.59 -25.05
N SER A 78 -26.34 7.18 -24.57
CA SER A 78 -26.40 8.64 -24.47
C SER A 78 -25.38 9.15 -23.45
N ASN A 79 -24.91 10.38 -23.61
CA ASN A 79 -23.89 10.99 -22.74
C ASN A 79 -24.25 10.89 -21.25
N TRP A 80 -25.52 11.11 -20.91
CA TRP A 80 -26.02 10.98 -19.54
C TRP A 80 -25.88 9.54 -19.03
N GLN A 81 -26.26 8.53 -19.82
CA GLN A 81 -26.22 7.13 -19.40
C GLN A 81 -24.77 6.68 -19.16
N THR A 82 -23.87 7.01 -20.08
CA THR A 82 -22.44 6.71 -19.97
C THR A 82 -21.82 7.39 -18.75
N GLY A 83 -22.10 8.67 -18.54
CA GLY A 83 -21.61 9.41 -17.37
C GLY A 83 -22.17 8.86 -16.05
N PHE A 84 -23.44 8.45 -16.04
CA PHE A 84 -24.06 7.81 -14.87
C PHE A 84 -23.38 6.48 -14.51
N MET A 85 -23.08 5.63 -15.49
CA MET A 85 -22.39 4.35 -15.24
C MET A 85 -20.96 4.57 -14.72
N LEU A 86 -20.25 5.58 -15.23
CA LEU A 86 -18.95 5.99 -14.68
C LEU A 86 -19.09 6.46 -13.21
N LEU A 87 -20.10 7.28 -12.90
CA LEU A 87 -20.37 7.78 -11.55
C LEU A 87 -20.67 6.63 -10.58
N VAL A 88 -21.47 5.64 -10.98
CA VAL A 88 -21.72 4.43 -10.20
C VAL A 88 -20.40 3.73 -9.86
N GLY A 89 -19.48 3.65 -10.82
CA GLY A 89 -18.15 3.11 -10.58
C GLY A 89 -17.35 3.89 -9.53
N GLN A 90 -17.38 5.23 -9.58
CA GLN A 90 -16.70 6.07 -8.57
C GLN A 90 -17.29 5.89 -7.16
N ILE A 91 -18.62 5.79 -7.06
CA ILE A 91 -19.29 5.55 -5.77
C ILE A 91 -18.94 4.16 -5.25
N ALA A 92 -18.94 3.14 -6.11
CA ALA A 92 -18.59 1.78 -5.73
C ALA A 92 -17.14 1.69 -5.21
N ASP A 93 -16.19 2.36 -5.86
CA ASP A 93 -14.79 2.41 -5.39
C ASP A 93 -14.64 3.10 -4.04
N ALA A 94 -15.33 4.24 -3.86
CA ALA A 94 -15.33 4.98 -2.61
C ALA A 94 -15.88 4.16 -1.43
N LEU A 95 -16.82 3.25 -1.67
CA LEU A 95 -17.36 2.34 -0.67
C LEU A 95 -16.51 1.08 -0.48
N ALA A 96 -16.00 0.51 -1.58
CA ALA A 96 -15.22 -0.73 -1.57
C ALA A 96 -13.87 -0.56 -0.88
N THR A 97 -13.20 0.58 -1.09
CA THR A 97 -11.87 0.86 -0.52
C THR A 97 -11.83 0.73 1.01
N PRO A 98 -12.67 1.43 1.80
CA PRO A 98 -12.69 1.26 3.25
C PRO A 98 -13.20 -0.12 3.69
N PHE A 99 -14.17 -0.69 2.96
CA PHE A 99 -14.69 -2.03 3.26
C PHE A 99 -13.59 -3.10 3.18
N VAL A 100 -12.84 -3.12 2.08
CA VAL A 100 -11.69 -4.00 1.88
C VAL A 100 -10.60 -3.71 2.91
N GLY A 101 -10.30 -2.43 3.17
CA GLY A 101 -9.30 -2.05 4.17
C GLY A 101 -9.58 -2.67 5.53
N TYR A 102 -10.81 -2.52 6.02
CA TYR A 102 -11.25 -3.07 7.30
C TYR A 102 -11.20 -4.61 7.32
N HIS A 103 -11.82 -5.28 6.33
CA HIS A 103 -11.92 -6.75 6.34
C HIS A 103 -10.59 -7.45 6.01
N SER A 104 -9.72 -6.81 5.22
CA SER A 104 -8.40 -7.37 4.94
C SER A 104 -7.48 -7.38 6.16
N ASP A 105 -7.70 -6.46 7.10
CA ASP A 105 -6.98 -6.40 8.37
C ASP A 105 -7.53 -7.42 9.39
N GLU A 106 -8.85 -7.66 9.42
CA GLU A 106 -9.52 -8.56 10.39
C GLU A 106 -9.57 -10.04 9.96
N SER A 107 -9.13 -10.37 8.74
CA SER A 107 -9.27 -11.72 8.17
C SER A 107 -8.33 -12.79 8.78
N ASP A 108 -8.49 -13.09 10.07
CA ASP A 108 -7.79 -14.18 10.77
C ASP A 108 -8.38 -15.58 10.50
N GLY A 109 -9.54 -15.65 9.83
CA GLY A 109 -10.32 -16.88 9.67
C GLY A 109 -10.42 -17.48 8.26
N PHE A 110 -9.83 -16.85 7.23
CA PHE A 110 -9.92 -17.42 5.87
C PHE A 110 -8.97 -18.62 5.75
N CYS A 111 -9.58 -19.80 5.78
CA CYS A 111 -8.99 -21.12 5.98
C CYS A 111 -8.11 -21.61 4.80
N PHE A 112 -7.06 -20.87 4.48
CA PHE A 112 -5.93 -21.34 3.67
C PHE A 112 -4.65 -21.05 4.45
N TRP A 113 -4.44 -21.83 5.51
CA TRP A 113 -3.46 -21.73 6.62
C TRP A 113 -1.98 -21.51 6.22
N ARG A 114 -1.64 -21.32 4.95
CA ARG A 114 -0.26 -21.11 4.46
C ARG A 114 -0.12 -20.10 3.31
N TYR A 115 -1.20 -19.50 2.81
CA TYR A 115 -1.12 -18.64 1.62
C TYR A 115 -0.89 -17.15 1.92
N GLY A 116 -1.18 -16.74 3.16
CA GLY A 116 -1.04 -15.36 3.63
C GLY A 116 -2.31 -14.52 3.44
N ARG A 117 -2.67 -13.72 4.45
CA ARG A 117 -3.93 -12.95 4.48
C ARG A 117 -3.99 -11.91 3.36
N ARG A 118 -2.91 -11.17 3.10
CA ARG A 118 -2.95 -10.09 2.08
C ARG A 118 -3.01 -10.68 0.67
N LYS A 119 -2.28 -11.76 0.42
CA LYS A 119 -2.32 -12.52 -0.83
C LYS A 119 -3.69 -13.14 -1.11
N ILE A 120 -4.45 -13.56 -0.10
CA ILE A 120 -5.83 -14.05 -0.33
C ILE A 120 -6.71 -12.92 -0.85
N TRP A 121 -6.69 -11.75 -0.19
CA TRP A 121 -7.46 -10.59 -0.64
C TRP A 121 -7.02 -10.09 -2.02
N HIS A 122 -5.72 -10.14 -2.30
CA HIS A 122 -5.18 -9.87 -3.63
C HIS A 122 -5.74 -10.85 -4.67
N LEU A 123 -5.73 -12.15 -4.38
CA LEU A 123 -6.23 -13.19 -5.28
C LEU A 123 -7.73 -13.04 -5.55
N VAL A 124 -8.52 -12.78 -4.51
CA VAL A 124 -9.97 -12.51 -4.64
C VAL A 124 -10.19 -11.31 -5.56
N GLY A 125 -9.43 -10.23 -5.37
CA GLY A 125 -9.49 -9.06 -6.22
C GLY A 125 -9.14 -9.36 -7.69
N VAL A 126 -8.06 -10.11 -7.93
CA VAL A 126 -7.64 -10.55 -9.27
C VAL A 126 -8.75 -11.37 -9.94
N ILE A 127 -9.34 -12.34 -9.24
CA ILE A 127 -10.43 -13.16 -9.78
C ILE A 127 -11.65 -12.30 -10.12
N CYS A 128 -12.03 -11.36 -9.25
CA CYS A 128 -13.13 -10.43 -9.53
C CYS A 128 -12.84 -9.59 -10.78
N VAL A 129 -11.65 -9.01 -10.90
CA VAL A 129 -11.27 -8.20 -12.07
C VAL A 129 -11.29 -9.03 -13.36
N LEU A 130 -10.68 -10.21 -13.37
CA LEU A 130 -10.65 -11.09 -14.54
C LEU A 130 -12.06 -11.56 -14.94
N GLY A 131 -12.91 -11.81 -13.96
CA GLY A 131 -14.28 -12.29 -14.17
C GLY A 131 -15.25 -11.22 -14.66
N THR A 132 -14.95 -9.93 -14.50
CA THR A 132 -15.91 -8.85 -14.85
C THR A 132 -15.42 -7.89 -15.91
N PHE A 133 -14.12 -7.62 -15.98
CA PHE A 133 -13.56 -6.63 -16.91
C PHE A 133 -13.83 -6.95 -18.40
N PRO A 134 -13.74 -8.21 -18.88
CA PRO A 134 -14.14 -8.56 -20.25
C PRO A 134 -15.58 -8.18 -20.58
N PHE A 135 -16.50 -8.33 -19.63
CA PHE A 135 -17.93 -8.09 -19.84
C PHE A 135 -18.27 -6.60 -19.91
N ILE A 136 -17.44 -5.74 -19.31
CA ILE A 136 -17.60 -4.27 -19.40
C ILE A 136 -17.33 -3.78 -20.82
N PHE A 137 -16.34 -4.37 -21.50
CA PHE A 137 -15.95 -4.02 -22.88
C PHE A 137 -16.51 -4.99 -23.92
N ALA A 138 -17.62 -5.66 -23.61
CA ALA A 138 -18.33 -6.53 -24.52
C ALA A 138 -19.75 -6.00 -24.80
N PRO A 139 -20.33 -6.30 -25.98
CA PRO A 139 -21.76 -6.18 -26.18
C PRO A 139 -22.52 -6.96 -25.09
N CYS A 140 -23.72 -6.49 -24.72
CA CYS A 140 -24.46 -7.14 -23.65
C CYS A 140 -24.80 -8.60 -24.01
N PHE A 141 -24.34 -9.54 -23.19
CA PHE A 141 -24.62 -10.95 -23.38
C PHE A 141 -26.08 -11.25 -23.02
N GLY A 142 -26.87 -11.66 -24.01
CA GLY A 142 -28.28 -12.05 -23.81
C GLY A 142 -29.24 -10.90 -23.52
N CYS A 143 -28.82 -9.64 -23.63
CA CYS A 143 -29.69 -8.46 -23.45
C CYS A 143 -29.61 -7.43 -24.57
N GLU A 144 -29.14 -7.85 -25.75
CA GLU A 144 -29.01 -7.01 -26.95
C GLU A 144 -30.33 -6.35 -27.37
N TYR A 145 -31.45 -7.09 -27.33
CA TYR A 145 -32.79 -6.58 -27.68
C TYR A 145 -33.59 -6.07 -26.47
N SER A 146 -32.99 -6.05 -25.29
CA SER A 146 -33.66 -5.58 -24.06
C SER A 146 -33.73 -4.06 -23.99
N SER A 147 -34.57 -3.54 -23.10
CA SER A 147 -34.66 -2.10 -22.86
C SER A 147 -33.32 -1.50 -22.45
N ARG A 148 -33.10 -0.23 -22.81
CA ARG A 148 -31.82 0.44 -22.53
C ARG A 148 -31.49 0.47 -21.03
N SER A 149 -32.51 0.63 -20.19
CA SER A 149 -32.37 0.59 -18.72
C SER A 149 -31.90 -0.78 -18.22
N ALA A 150 -32.34 -1.88 -18.84
CA ALA A 150 -31.88 -3.22 -18.47
C ALA A 150 -30.40 -3.42 -18.83
N GLN A 151 -29.96 -2.92 -19.99
CA GLN A 151 -28.54 -2.93 -20.38
C GLN A 151 -27.70 -2.08 -19.43
N MET A 152 -28.17 -0.90 -19.02
CA MET A 152 -27.49 -0.09 -18.00
C MET A 152 -27.33 -0.85 -16.68
N PHE A 153 -28.39 -1.51 -16.21
CA PHE A 153 -28.34 -2.30 -14.99
C PHE A 153 -27.28 -3.42 -15.09
N TYR A 154 -27.24 -4.14 -16.22
CA TYR A 154 -26.22 -5.14 -16.51
C TYR A 154 -24.80 -4.55 -16.36
N TYR A 155 -24.48 -3.45 -17.05
CA TYR A 155 -23.14 -2.86 -16.97
C TYR A 155 -22.82 -2.33 -15.58
N CYS A 156 -23.78 -1.69 -14.90
CA CYS A 156 -23.61 -1.23 -13.52
C CYS A 156 -23.23 -2.37 -12.56
N MET A 157 -23.83 -3.56 -12.69
CA MET A 157 -23.48 -4.71 -11.84
C MET A 157 -22.03 -5.16 -12.05
N PHE A 158 -21.59 -5.31 -13.31
CA PHE A 158 -20.20 -5.66 -13.60
C PHE A 158 -19.22 -4.58 -13.14
N ILE A 159 -19.56 -3.30 -13.34
CA ILE A 159 -18.78 -2.16 -12.86
C ILE A 159 -18.61 -2.22 -11.33
N VAL A 160 -19.69 -2.42 -10.56
CA VAL A 160 -19.59 -2.48 -9.09
C VAL A 160 -18.65 -3.59 -8.63
N ILE A 161 -18.76 -4.78 -9.22
CA ILE A 161 -17.90 -5.93 -8.87
C ILE A 161 -16.45 -5.67 -9.31
N PHE A 162 -16.23 -5.06 -10.48
CA PHE A 162 -14.91 -4.64 -10.94
C PHE A 162 -14.26 -3.65 -9.96
N GLN A 163 -14.99 -2.63 -9.51
CA GLN A 163 -14.48 -1.63 -8.57
C GLN A 163 -14.14 -2.26 -7.20
N PHE A 164 -14.94 -3.23 -6.75
CA PHE A 164 -14.59 -4.03 -5.58
C PHE A 164 -13.28 -4.81 -5.78
N GLY A 165 -13.13 -5.49 -6.93
CA GLY A 165 -11.91 -6.23 -7.26
C GLY A 165 -10.68 -5.31 -7.35
N TRP A 166 -10.84 -4.15 -7.99
CA TRP A 166 -9.81 -3.12 -8.11
C TRP A 166 -9.33 -2.63 -6.74
N ALA A 167 -10.27 -2.31 -5.84
CA ALA A 167 -9.96 -1.90 -4.47
C ALA A 167 -9.28 -3.03 -3.67
N ALA A 168 -9.74 -4.27 -3.81
CA ALA A 168 -9.14 -5.45 -3.19
C ALA A 168 -7.68 -5.65 -3.58
N VAL A 169 -7.35 -5.60 -4.88
CA VAL A 169 -5.97 -5.70 -5.37
C VAL A 169 -5.12 -4.53 -4.88
N GLN A 170 -5.62 -3.29 -4.97
CA GLN A 170 -4.88 -2.09 -4.58
C GLN A 170 -4.51 -2.10 -3.09
N ILE A 171 -5.50 -2.31 -2.22
CA ILE A 171 -5.29 -2.21 -0.77
C ILE A 171 -4.42 -3.36 -0.27
N SER A 172 -4.68 -4.60 -0.71
CA SER A 172 -3.85 -5.75 -0.34
C SER A 172 -2.39 -5.58 -0.78
N HIS A 173 -2.16 -5.14 -2.02
CA HIS A 173 -0.81 -4.91 -2.55
C HIS A 173 -0.04 -3.87 -1.73
N LEU A 174 -0.65 -2.72 -1.46
CA LEU A 174 -0.05 -1.66 -0.64
C LEU A 174 0.23 -2.08 0.80
N SER A 175 -0.69 -2.85 1.38
CA SER A 175 -0.56 -3.32 2.75
C SER A 175 0.61 -4.28 2.96
N LEU A 176 1.11 -4.89 1.87
CA LEU A 176 2.20 -5.86 1.88
C LEU A 176 3.59 -5.22 1.98
N ILE A 177 3.78 -3.97 1.52
CA ILE A 177 5.05 -3.23 1.62
C ILE A 177 5.65 -3.28 3.05
N PRO A 178 4.92 -2.87 4.10
CA PRO A 178 5.44 -2.88 5.46
C PRO A 178 5.65 -4.28 6.05
N GLU A 179 5.07 -5.32 5.45
CA GLU A 179 5.24 -6.72 5.86
C GLU A 179 6.48 -7.33 5.19
N LEU A 180 6.84 -6.88 3.98
CA LEU A 180 8.03 -7.35 3.25
C LEU A 180 9.34 -6.78 3.80
N THR A 181 9.33 -5.55 4.31
CA THR A 181 10.54 -4.92 4.84
C THR A 181 10.26 -3.93 5.98
N PRO A 182 11.05 -3.99 7.07
CA PRO A 182 11.03 -2.98 8.12
C PRO A 182 11.79 -1.70 7.74
N ASN A 183 12.63 -1.72 6.70
CA ASN A 183 13.47 -0.58 6.31
C ASN A 183 12.71 0.43 5.43
N GLU A 184 12.61 1.68 5.87
CA GLU A 184 11.97 2.78 5.14
C GLU A 184 12.57 3.05 3.75
N HIS A 185 13.88 2.85 3.59
CA HIS A 185 14.54 3.04 2.30
C HIS A 185 14.07 1.99 1.28
N ASP A 186 13.93 0.73 1.71
CA ASP A 186 13.43 -0.34 0.83
C ASP A 186 11.92 -0.20 0.57
N ARG A 187 11.12 0.31 1.52
CA ARG A 187 9.71 0.66 1.28
C ARG A 187 9.54 1.71 0.18
N THR A 188 10.40 2.72 0.21
CA THR A 188 10.42 3.78 -0.81
C THR A 188 10.80 3.20 -2.17
N LYS A 189 11.80 2.30 -2.23
CA LYS A 189 12.16 1.58 -3.46
C LYS A 189 11.02 0.72 -4.01
N LEU A 190 10.36 -0.07 -3.18
CA LEU A 190 9.21 -0.90 -3.59
C LEU A 190 8.09 -0.04 -4.18
N THR A 191 7.81 1.10 -3.54
CA THR A 191 6.81 2.06 -4.01
C THR A 191 7.23 2.68 -5.36
N ALA A 192 8.50 3.06 -5.51
CA ALA A 192 9.03 3.60 -6.76
C ALA A 192 8.97 2.56 -7.91
N ILE A 193 9.38 1.32 -7.65
CA ILE A 193 9.30 0.22 -8.63
C ILE A 193 7.87 0.00 -9.09
N ARG A 194 6.90 0.00 -8.15
CA ARG A 194 5.47 -0.09 -8.48
C ARG A 194 5.05 1.02 -9.44
N TYR A 195 5.38 2.28 -9.15
CA TYR A 195 5.05 3.39 -10.04
C TYR A 195 5.72 3.30 -11.41
N CYS A 196 6.95 2.79 -11.50
CA CYS A 196 7.58 2.51 -12.79
C CYS A 196 6.75 1.50 -13.61
N PHE A 197 6.30 0.41 -12.98
CA PHE A 197 5.42 -0.56 -13.63
C PHE A 197 4.05 0.03 -14.01
N THR A 198 3.49 0.94 -13.21
CA THR A 198 2.26 1.67 -13.56
C THR A 198 2.43 2.51 -14.83
N VAL A 199 3.53 3.26 -14.94
CA VAL A 199 3.82 4.07 -16.14
C VAL A 199 4.01 3.17 -17.36
N ILE A 200 4.78 2.09 -17.23
CA ILE A 200 4.98 1.10 -18.30
C ILE A 200 3.63 0.52 -18.74
N SER A 201 2.78 0.13 -17.79
CA SER A 201 1.45 -0.43 -18.05
C SER A 201 0.56 0.54 -18.84
N ASN A 202 0.54 1.82 -18.47
CA ASN A 202 -0.22 2.84 -19.20
C ASN A 202 0.27 3.00 -20.64
N VAL A 203 1.59 3.09 -20.85
CA VAL A 203 2.18 3.20 -22.19
C VAL A 203 1.87 1.96 -23.03
N LEU A 204 1.96 0.76 -22.44
CA LEU A 204 1.64 -0.49 -23.11
C LEU A 204 0.19 -0.54 -23.58
N VAL A 205 -0.76 -0.09 -22.74
CA VAL A 205 -2.18 -0.02 -23.13
C VAL A 205 -2.39 0.88 -24.34
N TYR A 206 -1.77 2.07 -24.36
CA TYR A 206 -1.87 2.96 -25.53
C TYR A 206 -1.28 2.34 -26.80
N ILE A 207 -0.13 1.66 -26.69
CA ILE A 207 0.51 0.98 -27.84
C ILE A 207 -0.38 -0.16 -28.34
N ILE A 208 -0.88 -1.02 -27.45
CA ILE A 208 -1.73 -2.15 -27.81
C ILE A 208 -3.02 -1.64 -28.47
N THR A 209 -3.68 -0.64 -27.89
CA THR A 209 -4.90 -0.07 -28.47
C THR A 209 -4.63 0.56 -29.84
N TRP A 210 -3.53 1.31 -29.99
CA TRP A 210 -3.16 1.89 -31.28
C TRP A 210 -2.93 0.80 -32.34
N ILE A 211 -2.17 -0.25 -32.04
CA ILE A 211 -1.93 -1.38 -32.94
C ILE A 211 -3.26 -2.03 -33.34
N VAL A 212 -4.09 -2.42 -32.37
CA VAL A 212 -5.32 -3.17 -32.63
C VAL A 212 -6.34 -2.34 -33.41
N LEU A 213 -6.41 -1.02 -33.21
CA LEU A 213 -7.33 -0.16 -33.95
C LEU A 213 -6.92 0.06 -35.41
N HIS A 214 -5.61 0.10 -35.72
CA HIS A 214 -5.08 0.39 -37.07
C HIS A 214 -4.75 -0.86 -37.91
N MET A 215 -4.77 -2.06 -37.31
CA MET A 215 -4.40 -3.29 -38.02
C MET A 215 -5.38 -3.71 -39.14
N ASN A 216 -6.55 -3.06 -39.28
CA ASN A 216 -7.62 -3.53 -40.17
C ASN A 216 -8.32 -2.41 -40.98
N ASP A 217 -7.60 -1.34 -41.31
CA ASP A 217 -8.16 -0.15 -41.97
C ASP A 217 -8.49 -0.40 -43.46
N GLY A 218 -9.71 -0.89 -43.68
CA GLY A 218 -10.51 -0.64 -44.88
C GLY A 218 -11.51 0.50 -44.60
N GLU A 219 -11.24 1.66 -45.17
CA GLU A 219 -12.14 2.78 -45.49
C GLU A 219 -12.69 3.79 -44.45
N THR A 220 -12.62 3.61 -43.11
CA THR A 220 -13.03 4.72 -42.20
C THR A 220 -12.22 4.86 -40.91
N ASN A 221 -11.50 5.99 -40.75
CA ASN A 221 -10.73 6.37 -39.53
C ASN A 221 -11.60 6.80 -38.33
N LYS A 222 -12.87 6.39 -38.25
CA LYS A 222 -13.79 6.81 -37.17
C LYS A 222 -14.22 5.60 -36.35
N ILE A 223 -14.07 5.73 -35.03
CA ILE A 223 -14.51 4.71 -34.07
C ILE A 223 -16.04 4.61 -34.12
N GLY A 224 -16.56 3.40 -34.28
CA GLY A 224 -18.00 3.14 -34.32
C GLY A 224 -18.39 1.75 -33.78
N PRO A 225 -19.67 1.36 -33.94
CA PRO A 225 -20.20 0.08 -33.44
C PRO A 225 -19.46 -1.16 -33.98
N SER A 226 -18.92 -1.07 -35.19
CA SER A 226 -18.11 -2.12 -35.82
C SER A 226 -16.78 -2.40 -35.10
N ASP A 227 -16.28 -1.47 -34.28
CA ASP A 227 -15.01 -1.62 -33.58
C ASP A 227 -15.15 -2.37 -32.24
N GLY A 228 -16.36 -2.78 -31.84
CA GLY A 228 -16.59 -3.56 -30.62
C GLY A 228 -15.63 -4.75 -30.43
N PRO A 229 -15.45 -5.62 -31.44
CA PRO A 229 -14.50 -6.72 -31.37
C PRO A 229 -13.04 -6.25 -31.19
N LYS A 230 -12.65 -5.11 -31.76
CA LYS A 230 -11.29 -4.55 -31.59
C LYS A 230 -11.02 -4.20 -30.13
N PHE A 231 -11.98 -3.55 -29.46
CA PHE A 231 -11.87 -3.27 -28.01
C PHE A 231 -11.79 -4.56 -27.18
N GLN A 232 -12.53 -5.60 -27.56
CA GLN A 232 -12.42 -6.90 -26.89
C GLN A 232 -11.03 -7.53 -27.07
N HIS A 233 -10.42 -7.44 -28.26
CA HIS A 233 -9.06 -7.93 -28.48
C HIS A 233 -8.02 -7.19 -27.62
N VAL A 234 -8.16 -5.87 -27.47
CA VAL A 234 -7.35 -5.09 -26.54
C VAL A 234 -7.50 -5.62 -25.12
N VAL A 235 -8.74 -5.80 -24.65
CA VAL A 235 -9.03 -6.28 -23.30
C VAL A 235 -8.45 -7.67 -23.05
N TRP A 236 -8.68 -8.64 -23.94
CA TRP A 236 -8.09 -9.97 -23.80
C TRP A 236 -6.56 -9.95 -23.77
N SER A 237 -5.93 -9.08 -24.57
CA SER A 237 -4.48 -8.94 -24.61
C SER A 237 -3.91 -8.40 -23.29
N ILE A 238 -4.49 -7.33 -22.74
CA ILE A 238 -4.03 -6.75 -21.47
C ILE A 238 -4.32 -7.65 -20.27
N LEU A 239 -5.44 -8.40 -20.30
CA LEU A 239 -5.76 -9.36 -19.25
C LEU A 239 -4.81 -10.56 -19.30
N ALA A 240 -4.46 -11.06 -20.49
CA ALA A 240 -3.47 -12.13 -20.62
C ALA A 240 -2.11 -11.72 -20.01
N LEU A 241 -1.64 -10.50 -20.31
CA LEU A 241 -0.46 -9.92 -19.69
C LEU A 241 -0.60 -9.81 -18.17
N GLY A 242 -1.74 -9.27 -17.70
CA GLY A 242 -2.02 -9.11 -16.29
C GLY A 242 -2.06 -10.43 -15.53
N VAL A 243 -2.64 -11.49 -16.09
CA VAL A 243 -2.66 -12.85 -15.51
C VAL A 243 -1.25 -13.38 -15.33
N VAL A 244 -0.39 -13.25 -16.35
CA VAL A 244 1.01 -13.68 -16.26
C VAL A 244 1.73 -12.93 -15.12
N CYS A 245 1.56 -11.61 -15.05
CA CYS A 245 2.14 -10.80 -13.98
C CYS A 245 1.61 -11.18 -12.58
N SER A 246 0.29 -11.41 -12.45
CA SER A 246 -0.32 -11.85 -11.19
C SER A 246 0.18 -13.23 -10.76
N ILE A 247 0.34 -14.19 -11.69
CA ILE A 247 0.92 -15.51 -11.37
C ILE A 247 2.35 -15.35 -10.85
N ILE A 248 3.19 -14.53 -11.51
CA ILE A 248 4.56 -14.25 -11.05
C ILE A 248 4.54 -13.68 -9.63
N PHE A 249 3.70 -12.69 -9.34
CA PHE A 249 3.55 -12.13 -8.00
C PHE A 249 3.19 -13.22 -6.97
N HIS A 250 2.18 -14.03 -7.25
CA HIS A 250 1.71 -15.06 -6.32
C HIS A 250 2.71 -16.20 -6.09
N VAL A 251 3.57 -16.51 -7.07
CA VAL A 251 4.62 -17.54 -6.95
C VAL A 251 5.85 -17.03 -6.19
N TYR A 252 6.32 -15.81 -6.50
CA TYR A 252 7.59 -15.30 -5.99
C TYR A 252 7.47 -14.50 -4.69
N VAL A 253 6.33 -13.88 -4.42
CA VAL A 253 6.10 -13.13 -3.17
C VAL A 253 5.54 -14.07 -2.13
N LYS A 254 6.30 -14.35 -1.07
CA LYS A 254 5.88 -15.23 0.04
C LYS A 254 5.61 -14.39 1.28
N GLU A 255 4.41 -14.51 1.84
CA GLU A 255 4.08 -13.98 3.17
C GLU A 255 4.61 -14.96 4.23
N TRP A 256 5.22 -14.43 5.29
CA TRP A 256 5.68 -15.22 6.43
C TRP A 256 4.69 -15.06 7.58
N ASP A 257 4.12 -16.15 8.08
CA ASP A 257 3.30 -16.15 9.29
C ASP A 257 4.20 -15.84 10.50
N ASN A 258 4.31 -14.57 10.85
CA ASN A 258 4.88 -14.16 12.12
C ASN A 258 3.75 -13.97 13.14
N ASP A 259 3.33 -15.08 13.76
CA ASP A 259 2.41 -15.11 14.91
C ASP A 259 2.87 -14.16 16.04
N VAL A 260 4.17 -13.88 16.13
CA VAL A 260 4.79 -13.03 17.16
C VAL A 260 4.54 -11.53 16.93
N SER A 261 4.34 -11.07 15.69
CA SER A 261 4.14 -9.64 15.39
C SER A 261 2.71 -9.15 15.65
N GLN A 262 1.74 -10.06 15.80
CA GLN A 262 0.35 -9.71 16.06
C GLN A 262 0.14 -9.13 17.47
N ASN A 263 0.85 -9.67 18.49
CA ASN A 263 0.68 -9.26 19.88
C ASN A 263 1.16 -7.83 20.20
N VAL A 264 2.11 -7.29 19.43
CA VAL A 264 2.62 -5.92 19.65
C VAL A 264 1.78 -4.87 18.91
N ARG A 265 1.11 -5.24 17.82
CA ARG A 265 0.41 -4.30 16.93
C ARG A 265 -1.10 -4.27 17.14
N GLY A 266 -1.70 -5.35 17.64
CA GLY A 266 -3.14 -5.46 17.92
C GLY A 266 -3.64 -4.58 19.07
N SER A 267 -2.76 -4.04 19.92
CA SER A 267 -3.15 -3.18 21.05
C SER A 267 -3.23 -1.68 20.73
N GLN A 268 -2.75 -1.24 19.56
CA GLN A 268 -2.59 0.19 19.23
C GLN A 268 -3.50 0.72 18.11
N LEU A 269 -4.26 -0.13 17.42
CA LEU A 269 -5.05 0.31 16.25
C LEU A 269 -6.53 -0.10 16.30
N ARG A 270 -7.20 0.20 17.40
CA ARG A 270 -8.67 0.11 17.48
C ARG A 270 -9.29 1.48 17.20
N THR A 271 -9.03 2.06 16.02
CA THR A 271 -9.66 3.31 15.59
C THR A 271 -11.08 3.05 15.10
N SER A 272 -12.04 3.78 15.66
CA SER A 272 -13.47 3.59 15.42
C SER A 272 -13.85 4.15 14.04
N VAL A 273 -14.89 3.59 13.41
CA VAL A 273 -15.45 4.10 12.13
C VAL A 273 -15.79 5.61 12.21
N ARG A 274 -16.10 6.11 13.41
CA ARG A 274 -16.28 7.56 13.67
C ARG A 274 -15.01 8.38 13.45
N ASP A 275 -13.83 7.84 13.76
CA ASP A 275 -12.55 8.53 13.59
C ASP A 275 -12.15 8.61 12.10
N LEU A 276 -12.45 7.56 11.33
CA LEU A 276 -12.31 7.55 9.87
C LEU A 276 -13.24 8.58 9.19
N LEU A 277 -14.48 8.69 9.65
CA LEU A 277 -15.43 9.70 9.16
C LEU A 277 -15.03 11.14 9.59
N LEU A 278 -14.39 11.30 10.75
CA LEU A 278 -13.81 12.58 11.18
C LEU A 278 -12.55 12.94 10.36
N SER A 279 -11.77 11.96 9.89
CA SER A 279 -10.67 12.19 8.94
C SER A 279 -11.15 12.71 7.57
N CYS A 280 -12.43 12.55 7.19
CA CYS A 280 -12.99 13.25 6.02
C CYS A 280 -12.94 14.78 6.13
N ARG A 281 -12.91 15.37 7.34
CA ARG A 281 -12.65 16.82 7.51
C ARG A 281 -11.21 17.20 7.16
N VAL A 282 -10.25 16.26 7.24
CA VAL A 282 -8.84 16.46 6.89
C VAL A 282 -8.62 16.40 5.37
N TYR A 283 -9.61 16.04 4.55
CA TYR A 283 -9.53 16.11 3.07
C TYR A 283 -9.57 17.53 2.51
N GLN A 284 -9.89 18.54 3.34
CA GLN A 284 -10.05 19.93 2.93
C GLN A 284 -8.78 20.62 2.36
N PRO A 285 -7.53 20.24 2.72
CA PRO A 285 -6.31 20.76 2.09
C PRO A 285 -5.98 20.11 0.74
N CYS A 286 -6.32 18.82 0.53
CA CYS A 286 -6.06 18.12 -0.74
C CYS A 286 -6.92 18.66 -1.89
N LEU A 287 -8.16 19.09 -1.62
CA LEU A 287 -8.99 19.79 -2.60
C LEU A 287 -8.44 21.17 -3.03
N LYS A 288 -7.52 21.76 -2.27
CA LYS A 288 -6.95 23.09 -2.58
C LYS A 288 -5.66 23.06 -3.42
N SER A 289 -5.05 21.90 -3.64
CA SER A 289 -3.84 21.81 -4.48
C SER A 289 -4.21 21.74 -5.96
N LYS A 290 -4.14 22.88 -6.66
CA LYS A 290 -4.47 23.02 -8.09
C LYS A 290 -3.55 22.25 -9.07
N HIS A 291 -2.56 21.48 -8.60
CA HIS A 291 -1.48 20.96 -9.46
C HIS A 291 -1.34 19.44 -9.54
N TYR A 292 -2.23 18.65 -8.93
CA TYR A 292 -2.20 17.19 -9.06
C TYR A 292 -3.60 16.65 -9.28
N LEU A 293 -3.97 16.48 -10.55
CA LEU A 293 -5.17 15.73 -10.95
C LEU A 293 -4.90 14.23 -10.72
N ILE A 294 -4.90 13.83 -9.45
CA ILE A 294 -4.83 12.43 -9.06
C ILE A 294 -6.27 11.90 -9.11
N PRO A 295 -6.57 10.83 -9.87
CA PRO A 295 -7.91 10.23 -9.88
C PRO A 295 -8.32 9.87 -8.44
N LEU A 296 -9.58 10.12 -8.09
CA LEU A 296 -10.10 10.05 -6.71
C LEU A 296 -9.73 8.74 -5.97
N GLY A 297 -9.63 7.61 -6.68
CA GLY A 297 -9.17 6.32 -6.12
C GLY A 297 -7.72 6.30 -5.61
N SER A 298 -6.83 7.12 -6.17
CA SER A 298 -5.44 7.27 -5.71
C SER A 298 -5.31 8.24 -4.53
N CYS A 299 -6.34 9.06 -4.26
CA CYS A 299 -6.36 9.98 -3.13
C CYS A 299 -6.64 9.23 -1.80
N GLY A 300 -7.47 8.18 -1.82
CA GLY A 300 -7.69 7.30 -0.66
C GLY A 300 -6.44 6.55 -0.19
N VAL A 301 -5.59 6.15 -1.14
CA VAL A 301 -4.32 5.43 -0.90
C VAL A 301 -3.29 6.30 -0.17
N HIS A 302 -3.17 7.58 -0.52
CA HIS A 302 -2.22 8.50 0.11
C HIS A 302 -2.57 8.75 1.59
N VAL A 303 -3.86 8.71 1.93
CA VAL A 303 -4.38 8.90 3.30
C VAL A 303 -4.12 7.67 4.18
N ILE A 304 -4.28 6.45 3.66
CA ILE A 304 -3.95 5.23 4.42
C ILE A 304 -2.44 5.20 4.78
N GLN A 305 -1.57 5.68 3.89
CA GLN A 305 -0.14 5.81 4.18
C GLN A 305 0.18 6.95 5.17
N THR A 306 -0.58 8.05 5.18
CA THR A 306 -0.35 9.16 6.12
C THR A 306 -0.91 8.89 7.52
N VAL A 307 -2.04 8.18 7.65
CA VAL A 307 -2.59 7.76 8.95
C VAL A 307 -1.71 6.71 9.63
N ARG A 308 -0.90 5.95 8.86
CA ARG A 308 0.13 5.02 9.39
C ARG A 308 1.40 5.70 9.92
N LYS A 309 1.54 7.03 9.86
CA LYS A 309 2.63 7.71 10.59
C LYS A 309 2.29 7.66 12.09
N PRO A 310 3.07 6.96 12.94
CA PRO A 310 3.02 7.27 14.36
C PRO A 310 3.41 8.75 14.51
N ASN A 311 2.73 9.45 15.41
CA ASN A 311 3.08 10.80 15.82
C ASN A 311 4.53 10.77 16.35
N SER A 312 5.51 10.99 15.49
CA SER A 312 6.88 11.29 15.91
C SER A 312 6.87 12.75 16.37
N GLY A 313 6.29 12.97 17.55
CA GLY A 313 6.42 14.21 18.28
C GLY A 313 7.90 14.48 18.47
N PHE A 314 8.38 15.50 17.80
CA PHE A 314 9.73 16.04 17.95
C PHE A 314 9.81 16.63 19.37
N HIS A 315 10.18 15.83 20.36
CA HIS A 315 10.65 16.35 21.64
C HIS A 315 12.12 16.74 21.47
N PRO A 316 12.49 18.03 21.59
CA PRO A 316 13.89 18.41 21.56
C PRO A 316 14.61 17.79 22.77
N PRO A 317 15.90 17.45 22.64
CA PRO A 317 16.65 16.82 23.71
C PRO A 317 16.74 17.79 24.90
N VAL A 318 16.26 17.35 26.07
CA VAL A 318 16.47 18.05 27.33
C VAL A 318 17.96 18.00 27.65
N SER A 319 18.61 19.16 27.54
CA SER A 319 19.97 19.39 28.04
C SER A 319 20.09 18.98 29.52
N PRO A 320 21.14 18.26 29.95
CA PRO A 320 21.32 17.93 31.35
C PRO A 320 21.71 19.19 32.12
N ARG A 321 20.72 19.82 32.76
CA ARG A 321 20.97 20.91 33.71
C ARG A 321 21.48 20.33 35.02
N ASN A 322 22.75 20.63 35.28
CA ASN A 322 23.43 20.60 36.56
C ASN A 322 22.55 21.13 37.71
N SER A 323 22.21 20.30 38.69
CA SER A 323 21.69 20.76 39.99
C SER A 323 21.72 19.67 41.08
N ARG A 324 22.93 19.27 41.51
CA ARG A 324 23.13 18.73 42.87
C ARG A 324 24.26 19.46 43.56
N ASN A 325 23.97 20.68 43.98
CA ASN A 325 24.62 21.37 45.10
C ASN A 325 23.77 22.58 45.51
N ALA A 326 22.71 22.32 46.28
CA ALA A 326 22.05 23.32 47.12
C ALA A 326 21.13 22.64 48.16
N ARG A 327 21.71 21.89 49.11
CA ARG A 327 21.17 21.77 50.47
C ARG A 327 22.20 21.09 51.37
N GLN A 328 23.09 21.90 51.92
CA GLN A 328 23.84 21.56 53.11
C GLN A 328 23.72 22.72 54.10
N ARG A 329 23.56 22.35 55.39
CA ARG A 329 23.32 23.16 56.60
C ARG A 329 21.84 23.46 56.83
N SER A 330 21.22 23.09 57.96
CA SER A 330 21.67 23.05 59.36
C SER A 330 20.87 21.95 60.11
N SER A 331 21.49 20.93 60.71
CA SER A 331 22.03 20.87 62.09
C SER A 331 20.99 20.59 63.20
N ILE A 332 21.22 19.48 63.92
CA ILE A 332 21.08 19.28 65.39
C ILE A 332 19.74 18.79 65.96
N GLY A 333 19.86 17.73 66.80
CA GLY A 333 19.13 17.56 68.08
C GLY A 333 17.83 16.77 68.00
N SER A 334 17.79 15.52 68.49
CA SER A 334 17.60 15.13 69.90
C SER A 334 16.15 15.27 70.40
N SER A 335 15.60 14.11 70.77
CA SER A 335 14.66 13.86 71.88
C SER A 335 13.26 14.49 71.86
N GLY A 336 12.26 13.60 71.84
CA GLY A 336 11.37 13.45 72.99
C GLY A 336 10.20 14.43 73.13
N HIS A 337 9.02 13.79 73.23
CA HIS A 337 7.90 14.12 74.12
C HIS A 337 6.60 14.70 73.52
N VAL A 338 5.54 14.12 74.08
CA VAL A 338 4.09 14.16 73.84
C VAL A 338 3.48 15.37 74.58
N PRO A 339 2.28 15.86 74.21
CA PRO A 339 1.87 17.23 74.52
C PRO A 339 1.17 17.36 75.87
N ARG A 340 1.29 18.55 76.47
CA ARG A 340 0.21 19.29 77.13
C ARG A 340 0.52 20.77 77.13
#